data_AF-A0A3B9BIK3-F1
#
_entry.id   AF-A0A3B9BIK3-F1
#
_cell.length_a   1.000
_cell.length_b   1.000
_cell.length_c   1.000
_cell.angle_alpha   90.00
_cell.angle_beta   90.00
_cell.angle_gamma   90.00
#
_symmetry.space_group_name_H-M   'P 1'
#
loop_
_entity.id
_entity.type
_entity.pdbx_description
1 polymer ?
#
loop_
_entity_poly.entity_id
_entity_poly.type
_entity_poly.pdbx_seq_one_letter_code
_entity_poly.pdbx_strand_id
1 'polypeptide(L)'
;MTTAQTQDSPGKWRFWIDRGGTFTDIVAARPDGRIETRKLLSENPAQYPDAAIAGIRALLAVPEGAPVPVDRIAHIRMGTTVATNALLERKGERTVLVTTRGFGDGLRIGYQNRPDLFARAIVLPDMLYEQVVEIDERVRADGEIIRAPDPVAVRAALQAAYDAGIRAAAIIFMHGYRYPAHEQLVAGLAREIGFTQLSVSHEISRLIKFVGRGDTTVVDAYLSPILRRYVAQVAAALAPVGEGQGGDAQGSGRPGCRLMFMQSNGGLTDARLFQGRDAILSGPAGGVVGAVETAAQAGFDRIIGF
;
A
#
# COMPACT_ATOMS: atom_id res chain seq x y z
N MET A 1 -29.14 2.05 -5.12
CA MET A 1 -28.20 0.97 -5.49
C MET A 1 -28.06 0.07 -4.29
N THR A 2 -28.53 -1.17 -4.41
CA THR A 2 -28.68 -2.13 -3.32
C THR A 2 -27.29 -2.55 -2.82
N THR A 3 -26.93 -2.12 -1.62
CA THR A 3 -25.74 -2.60 -0.91
C THR A 3 -25.87 -4.11 -0.74
N ALA A 4 -24.93 -4.85 -1.33
CA ALA A 4 -24.82 -6.29 -1.11
C ALA A 4 -24.51 -6.51 0.37
N GLN A 5 -25.54 -6.85 1.15
CA GLN A 5 -25.36 -7.40 2.49
C GLN A 5 -24.59 -8.72 2.33
N THR A 6 -23.30 -8.71 2.63
CA THR A 6 -22.56 -9.94 2.90
C THR A 6 -23.30 -10.65 4.02
N GLN A 7 -23.90 -11.80 3.72
CA GLN A 7 -24.53 -12.68 4.72
C GLN A 7 -23.50 -12.99 5.81
N ASP A 8 -23.64 -12.33 6.95
CA ASP A 8 -22.81 -12.58 8.13
C ASP A 8 -23.10 -13.98 8.64
N SER A 9 -22.06 -14.79 8.82
CA SER A 9 -22.20 -16.10 9.45
C SER A 9 -22.56 -15.90 10.94
N PRO A 10 -23.76 -16.30 11.41
CA PRO A 10 -24.08 -16.23 12.82
C PRO A 10 -23.10 -17.12 13.61
N GLY A 11 -22.68 -16.67 14.80
CA GLY A 11 -21.84 -17.46 15.70
C GLY A 11 -20.32 -17.21 15.63
N LYS A 12 -19.83 -16.24 14.84
CA LYS A 12 -18.40 -15.88 14.77
C LYS A 12 -18.12 -14.43 15.19
N TRP A 13 -16.88 -14.18 15.61
CA TRP A 13 -16.38 -12.84 15.91
C TRP A 13 -16.17 -12.01 14.65
N ARG A 14 -16.38 -10.70 14.75
CA ARG A 14 -16.02 -9.72 13.71
C ARG A 14 -15.15 -8.65 14.35
N PHE A 15 -14.07 -8.26 13.67
CA PHE A 15 -13.14 -7.24 14.17
C PHE A 15 -13.03 -6.08 13.17
N TRP A 16 -13.08 -4.85 13.70
CA TRP A 16 -12.75 -3.61 13.02
C TRP A 16 -11.63 -2.93 13.80
N ILE A 17 -10.50 -2.71 13.14
CA ILE A 17 -9.27 -2.26 13.78
C ILE A 17 -8.78 -1.02 13.06
N ASP A 18 -8.45 0.03 13.81
CA ASP A 18 -7.73 1.19 13.30
C ASP A 18 -6.38 1.28 14.00
N ARG A 19 -5.31 0.92 13.28
CA ARG A 19 -3.94 1.01 13.78
C ARG A 19 -3.38 2.38 13.46
N GLY A 20 -3.58 3.32 14.38
CA GLY A 20 -3.01 4.66 14.33
C GLY A 20 -1.53 4.71 14.72
N GLY A 21 -0.97 5.93 14.76
CA GLY A 21 0.43 6.15 15.13
C GLY A 21 0.73 5.86 16.60
N THR A 22 -0.11 6.35 17.52
CA THR A 22 0.09 6.19 18.96
C THR A 22 -0.72 5.03 19.55
N PHE A 23 -1.98 4.91 19.14
CA PHE A 23 -2.90 3.90 19.63
C PHE A 23 -3.50 3.09 18.50
N THR A 24 -3.79 1.83 18.81
CA THR A 24 -4.61 0.93 18.01
C THR A 24 -5.95 0.78 18.68
N ASP A 25 -7.00 1.19 17.97
CA ASP A 25 -8.38 1.10 18.41
C ASP A 25 -9.03 -0.14 17.79
N ILE A 26 -9.69 -0.95 18.62
CA ILE A 26 -10.30 -2.21 18.22
C ILE A 26 -11.75 -2.20 18.65
N VAL A 27 -12.64 -2.41 17.69
CA VAL A 27 -14.05 -2.69 17.90
C VAL A 27 -14.29 -4.13 17.47
N ALA A 28 -14.93 -4.92 18.32
CA ALA A 28 -15.24 -6.30 18.03
C ALA A 28 -16.72 -6.61 18.31
N ALA A 29 -17.35 -7.34 17.41
CA ALA A 29 -18.65 -7.94 17.67
C ALA A 29 -18.45 -9.42 18.04
N ARG A 30 -18.98 -9.79 19.20
CA ARG A 30 -19.05 -11.18 19.66
C ARG A 30 -20.01 -12.00 18.78
N PRO A 31 -19.92 -13.35 18.85
CA PRO A 31 -20.91 -14.26 18.30
C PRO A 31 -22.36 -13.97 18.72
N ASP A 32 -22.55 -13.46 19.95
CA ASP A 32 -23.85 -13.10 20.52
C ASP A 32 -24.34 -11.68 20.13
N GLY A 33 -23.55 -10.96 19.32
CA GLY A 33 -23.86 -9.61 18.85
C GLY A 33 -23.41 -8.48 19.77
N ARG A 34 -22.91 -8.76 20.99
CA ARG A 34 -22.40 -7.70 21.87
C ARG A 34 -21.13 -7.08 21.27
N ILE A 35 -21.03 -5.76 21.41
CA ILE A 35 -19.85 -4.99 21.01
C ILE A 35 -18.88 -4.87 22.19
N GLU A 36 -17.61 -5.11 21.93
CA GLU A 36 -16.52 -4.86 22.86
C GLU A 36 -15.47 -3.97 22.21
N THR A 37 -14.83 -3.12 23.01
CA THR A 37 -13.76 -2.24 22.55
C THR A 37 -12.47 -2.46 23.34
N ARG A 38 -11.35 -2.24 22.67
CA ARG A 38 -10.01 -2.22 23.27
C ARG A 38 -9.20 -1.10 22.64
N LYS A 39 -8.33 -0.49 23.46
CA LYS A 39 -7.34 0.50 23.02
C LYS A 39 -5.98 0.04 23.53
N LEU A 40 -5.03 -0.12 22.62
CA LEU A 40 -3.67 -0.54 22.91
C LEU A 40 -2.70 0.51 22.37
N LEU A 41 -1.49 0.59 22.93
CA LEU A 41 -0.40 1.34 22.31
C LEU A 41 -0.05 0.66 20.98
N SER A 42 0.08 1.44 19.90
CA SER A 42 0.41 0.87 18.57
C SER A 42 1.79 0.23 18.53
N GLU A 43 2.71 0.69 19.38
CA GLU A 43 4.05 0.15 19.54
C GLU A 43 4.35 -0.06 21.03
N ASN A 44 4.50 -1.32 21.43
CA ASN A 44 4.91 -1.72 22.77
C ASN A 44 5.64 -3.08 22.72
N PRO A 45 6.86 -3.12 22.14
CA PRO A 45 7.56 -4.36 21.84
C PRO A 45 7.90 -5.19 23.09
N ALA A 46 7.91 -4.58 24.29
CA ALA A 46 8.11 -5.27 25.55
C ALA A 46 6.92 -6.15 25.97
N GLN A 47 5.72 -5.91 25.41
CA GLN A 47 4.49 -6.65 25.76
C GLN A 47 3.92 -7.44 24.58
N TYR A 48 4.03 -6.93 23.36
CA TYR A 48 3.51 -7.62 22.18
C TYR A 48 4.20 -7.17 20.89
N PRO A 49 4.32 -8.06 19.90
CA PRO A 49 4.90 -7.73 18.60
C PRO A 49 3.98 -6.86 17.72
N ASP A 50 2.66 -6.97 17.90
CA ASP A 50 1.67 -6.17 17.18
C ASP A 50 0.39 -5.96 18.02
N ALA A 51 -0.10 -4.72 18.06
CA ALA A 51 -1.23 -4.31 18.88
C ALA A 51 -2.57 -4.88 18.40
N ALA A 52 -2.76 -5.02 17.08
CA ALA A 52 -4.00 -5.57 16.52
C ALA A 52 -4.14 -7.06 16.90
N ILE A 53 -3.06 -7.82 16.74
CA ILE A 53 -3.00 -9.23 17.14
C ILE A 53 -3.17 -9.39 18.66
N ALA A 54 -2.49 -8.56 19.46
CA ALA A 54 -2.62 -8.60 20.91
C ALA A 54 -4.07 -8.36 21.37
N GLY A 55 -4.75 -7.38 20.78
CA GLY A 55 -6.14 -7.10 21.10
C GLY A 55 -7.11 -8.20 20.65
N ILE A 56 -6.92 -8.80 19.47
CA ILE A 56 -7.68 -9.97 19.02
C ILE A 56 -7.51 -11.13 20.03
N ARG A 57 -6.28 -11.42 20.44
CA ARG A 57 -5.99 -12.48 21.41
C ARG A 57 -6.66 -12.22 22.76
N ALA A 58 -6.59 -10.98 23.25
CA ALA A 58 -7.23 -10.60 24.51
C ALA A 58 -8.76 -10.76 24.46
N LEU A 59 -9.41 -10.35 23.36
CA LEU A 59 -10.85 -10.47 23.18
C LEU A 59 -11.32 -11.93 22.99
N LEU A 60 -10.50 -12.76 22.35
CA LEU A 60 -10.76 -14.19 22.21
C LEU A 60 -10.39 -15.02 23.45
N ALA A 61 -9.80 -14.38 24.48
CA ALA A 61 -9.23 -15.00 25.68
C ALA A 61 -8.18 -16.09 25.35
N VAL A 62 -7.32 -15.82 24.37
CA VAL A 62 -6.26 -16.75 23.92
C VAL A 62 -5.00 -16.54 24.77
N PRO A 63 -4.49 -17.57 25.48
CA PRO A 63 -3.25 -17.48 26.26
C PRO A 63 -2.05 -17.08 25.40
N GLU A 64 -1.04 -16.43 25.95
CA GLU A 64 0.18 -16.08 25.21
C GLU A 64 0.85 -17.33 24.58
N GLY A 65 1.45 -17.18 23.40
CA GLY A 65 2.07 -18.29 22.65
C GLY A 65 1.11 -19.27 21.96
N ALA A 66 -0.17 -19.35 22.36
CA ALA A 66 -1.16 -20.19 21.68
C ALA A 66 -1.56 -19.66 20.29
N PRO A 67 -1.90 -20.53 19.32
CA PRO A 67 -2.44 -20.09 18.03
C PRO A 67 -3.74 -19.30 18.19
N VAL A 68 -3.95 -18.29 17.33
CA VAL A 68 -5.24 -17.59 17.25
C VAL A 68 -6.26 -18.52 16.59
N PRO A 69 -7.43 -18.78 17.21
CA PRO A 69 -8.46 -19.66 16.65
C PRO A 69 -9.24 -18.91 15.55
N VAL A 70 -8.64 -18.82 14.36
CA VAL A 70 -9.20 -18.08 13.21
C VAL A 70 -10.52 -18.65 12.70
N ASP A 71 -10.83 -19.90 13.00
CA ASP A 71 -12.13 -20.53 12.74
C ASP A 71 -13.29 -19.84 13.45
N ARG A 72 -13.01 -19.19 14.61
CA ARG A 72 -13.97 -18.40 15.40
C ARG A 72 -14.17 -16.99 14.87
N ILE A 73 -13.42 -16.57 13.84
CA ILE A 73 -13.42 -15.20 13.31
C ILE A 73 -14.03 -15.21 11.91
N ALA A 74 -15.07 -14.41 11.65
CA ALA A 74 -15.65 -14.26 10.32
C ALA A 74 -14.78 -13.35 9.43
N HIS A 75 -14.41 -12.19 9.94
CA HIS A 75 -13.55 -11.24 9.24
C HIS A 75 -12.83 -10.28 10.19
N ILE A 76 -11.71 -9.76 9.70
CA ILE A 76 -10.94 -8.68 10.28
C ILE A 76 -10.85 -7.59 9.22
N ARG A 77 -11.33 -6.39 9.55
CA ARG A 77 -11.24 -5.20 8.70
C ARG A 77 -10.31 -4.21 9.39
N MET A 78 -9.30 -3.74 8.68
CA MET A 78 -8.23 -2.95 9.29
C MET A 78 -7.93 -1.67 8.51
N GLY A 79 -7.95 -0.53 9.18
CA GLY A 79 -7.29 0.70 8.76
C GLY A 79 -5.91 0.81 9.39
N THR A 80 -4.97 1.45 8.69
CA THR A 80 -3.63 1.65 9.25
C THR A 80 -2.97 2.93 8.76
N THR A 81 -2.25 3.60 9.67
CA THR A 81 -1.43 4.77 9.33
C THR A 81 0.02 4.42 8.99
N VAL A 82 0.38 3.12 8.90
CA VAL A 82 1.76 2.66 8.59
C VAL A 82 2.33 3.35 7.36
N ALA A 83 1.60 3.36 6.24
CA ALA A 83 2.05 4.01 5.01
C ALA A 83 2.22 5.53 5.16
N THR A 84 1.26 6.18 5.83
CA THR A 84 1.27 7.64 6.00
C THR A 84 2.43 8.07 6.88
N ASN A 85 2.67 7.36 8.00
CA ASN A 85 3.80 7.65 8.88
C ASN A 85 5.14 7.36 8.20
N ALA A 86 5.26 6.24 7.49
CA ALA A 86 6.49 5.93 6.74
C ALA A 86 6.81 7.01 5.69
N LEU A 87 5.79 7.57 5.05
CA LEU A 87 5.95 8.67 4.11
C LEU A 87 6.41 9.97 4.80
N LEU A 88 5.73 10.35 5.90
CA LEU A 88 6.05 11.57 6.66
C LEU A 88 7.45 11.51 7.30
N GLU A 89 7.83 10.35 7.82
CA GLU A 89 9.11 10.12 8.49
C GLU A 89 10.25 9.76 7.53
N ARG A 90 9.98 9.68 6.21
CA ARG A 90 10.95 9.27 5.18
C ARG A 90 11.60 7.90 5.46
N LYS A 91 10.80 6.96 5.98
CA LYS A 91 11.22 5.58 6.31
C LYS A 91 10.76 4.55 5.27
N GLY A 92 10.61 4.96 4.02
CA GLY A 92 10.28 4.07 2.89
C GLY A 92 11.41 3.15 2.45
N GLU A 93 11.13 2.34 1.42
CA GLU A 93 12.14 1.52 0.77
C GLU A 93 13.02 2.36 -0.16
N ARG A 94 14.33 2.07 -0.18
CA ARG A 94 15.27 2.70 -1.12
C ARG A 94 14.81 2.44 -2.55
N THR A 95 14.57 3.51 -3.30
CA THR A 95 13.88 3.44 -4.60
C THR A 95 14.69 4.11 -5.71
N VAL A 96 14.78 3.46 -6.87
CA VAL A 96 15.29 4.05 -8.12
C VAL A 96 14.13 4.46 -9.03
N LEU A 97 14.22 5.66 -9.62
CA LEU A 97 13.34 6.09 -10.69
C LEU A 97 13.94 5.65 -12.03
N VAL A 98 13.20 4.88 -12.82
CA VAL A 98 13.58 4.48 -14.17
C VAL A 98 12.68 5.21 -15.15
N THR A 99 13.26 6.04 -16.03
CA THR A 99 12.49 6.96 -16.87
C THR A 99 13.10 7.13 -18.26
N THR A 100 12.33 7.72 -19.17
CA THR A 100 12.77 8.06 -20.52
C THR A 100 13.95 9.04 -20.46
N ARG A 101 14.96 8.84 -21.29
CA ARG A 101 16.10 9.76 -21.42
C ARG A 101 15.66 11.19 -21.73
N GLY A 102 16.23 12.15 -21.01
CA GLY A 102 15.87 13.56 -21.03
C GLY A 102 14.73 13.93 -20.07
N PHE A 103 14.18 12.97 -19.32
CA PHE A 103 13.10 13.17 -18.34
C PHE A 103 13.54 12.86 -16.90
N GLY A 104 14.85 12.70 -16.65
CA GLY A 104 15.38 12.37 -15.33
C GLY A 104 15.01 13.36 -14.22
N ASP A 105 14.89 14.64 -14.57
CA ASP A 105 14.47 15.71 -13.66
C ASP A 105 12.96 15.99 -13.70
N GLY A 106 12.18 15.22 -14.46
CA GLY A 106 10.76 15.53 -14.73
C GLY A 106 9.91 15.63 -13.46
N LEU A 107 10.11 14.74 -12.49
CA LEU A 107 9.39 14.78 -11.21
C LEU A 107 9.92 15.87 -10.28
N ARG A 108 11.22 16.19 -10.37
CA ARG A 108 11.86 17.27 -9.62
C ARG A 108 11.43 18.66 -10.02
N ILE A 109 11.22 18.86 -11.31
CA ILE A 109 10.65 20.10 -11.85
C ILE A 109 9.16 20.18 -11.51
N GLY A 110 8.45 19.05 -11.56
CA GLY A 110 7.02 18.95 -11.28
C GLY A 110 6.21 19.87 -12.19
N TYR A 111 5.26 20.61 -11.61
CA TYR A 111 4.44 21.59 -12.33
C TYR A 111 4.97 23.03 -12.24
N GLN A 112 6.13 23.25 -11.57
CA GLN A 112 6.68 24.58 -11.31
C GLN A 112 5.74 25.54 -10.53
N ASN A 113 4.75 24.98 -9.83
CA ASN A 113 3.88 25.76 -8.95
C ASN A 113 4.72 26.39 -7.83
N ARG A 114 4.47 27.67 -7.50
CA ARG A 114 5.10 28.37 -6.37
C ARG A 114 4.06 28.55 -5.25
N PRO A 115 4.04 27.70 -4.21
CA PRO A 115 3.12 27.85 -3.08
C PRO A 115 3.26 29.24 -2.45
N ASP A 116 4.51 29.68 -2.27
CA ASP A 116 4.86 31.02 -1.81
C ASP A 116 5.38 31.86 -2.98
N LEU A 117 4.48 32.53 -3.69
CA LEU A 117 4.76 33.24 -4.95
C LEU A 117 5.94 34.23 -4.85
N PHE A 118 6.11 34.86 -3.69
CA PHE A 118 7.10 35.90 -3.45
C PHE A 118 8.37 35.40 -2.72
N ALA A 119 8.47 34.10 -2.41
CA ALA A 119 9.67 33.55 -1.80
C ALA A 119 10.88 33.77 -2.73
N ARG A 120 11.91 34.42 -2.21
CA ARG A 120 13.19 34.65 -2.92
C ARG A 120 14.05 33.39 -2.94
N ALA A 121 14.04 32.61 -1.86
CA ALA A 121 14.68 31.31 -1.77
C ALA A 121 13.62 30.22 -1.93
N ILE A 122 13.64 29.49 -3.05
CA ILE A 122 12.77 28.33 -3.27
C ILE A 122 13.44 27.11 -2.65
N VAL A 123 12.76 26.47 -1.71
CA VAL A 123 13.16 25.15 -1.22
C VAL A 123 12.31 24.12 -1.94
N LEU A 124 12.95 23.26 -2.74
CA LEU A 124 12.27 22.15 -3.39
C LEU A 124 12.08 21.01 -2.39
N PRO A 125 10.95 20.27 -2.45
CA PRO A 125 10.80 19.05 -1.67
C PRO A 125 11.83 17.99 -2.05
N ASP A 126 12.32 17.26 -1.04
CA ASP A 126 13.18 16.11 -1.27
C ASP A 126 12.43 14.98 -1.98
N MET A 127 13.12 14.31 -2.89
CA MET A 127 12.58 13.17 -3.63
C MET A 127 12.48 11.92 -2.77
N LEU A 128 11.52 11.07 -3.09
CA LEU A 128 11.36 9.74 -2.48
C LEU A 128 12.29 8.69 -3.12
N TYR A 129 12.80 8.97 -4.33
CA TYR A 129 13.80 8.15 -4.99
C TYR A 129 15.21 8.68 -4.75
N GLU A 130 16.18 7.78 -4.68
CA GLU A 130 17.61 8.10 -4.43
C GLU A 130 18.41 8.26 -5.72
N GLN A 131 18.01 7.54 -6.77
CA GLN A 131 18.73 7.48 -8.04
C GLN A 131 17.76 7.57 -9.20
N VAL A 132 18.26 8.05 -10.34
CA VAL A 132 17.54 8.10 -11.60
C VAL A 132 18.32 7.31 -12.64
N VAL A 133 17.63 6.38 -13.30
CA VAL A 133 18.13 5.63 -14.45
C VAL A 133 17.34 6.09 -15.67
N GLU A 134 18.03 6.79 -16.57
CA GLU A 134 17.48 7.21 -17.85
C GLU A 134 17.70 6.12 -18.91
N ILE A 135 16.63 5.58 -19.44
CA ILE A 135 16.65 4.60 -20.53
C ILE A 135 16.55 5.33 -21.87
N ASP A 136 17.38 4.95 -22.83
CA ASP A 136 17.36 5.51 -24.17
C ASP A 136 16.24 4.86 -25.01
N GLU A 137 14.99 5.16 -24.65
CA GLU A 137 13.79 4.75 -25.39
C GLU A 137 12.87 5.93 -25.69
N ARG A 138 12.04 5.83 -26.72
CA ARG A 138 11.04 6.86 -27.04
C ARG A 138 9.90 6.32 -27.86
N VAL A 139 8.68 6.57 -27.39
CA VAL A 139 7.43 6.34 -28.11
C VAL A 139 6.73 7.68 -28.31
N ARG A 140 6.12 7.92 -29.47
CA ARG A 140 5.33 9.12 -29.75
C ARG A 140 3.90 8.99 -29.22
N ALA A 141 3.16 10.09 -29.23
CA ALA A 141 1.76 10.11 -28.81
C ALA A 141 0.83 9.24 -29.68
N ASP A 142 1.20 9.03 -30.95
CA ASP A 142 0.50 8.17 -31.92
C ASP A 142 0.94 6.70 -31.87
N GLY A 143 1.95 6.37 -31.05
CA GLY A 143 2.45 5.01 -30.86
C GLY A 143 3.64 4.64 -31.73
N GLU A 144 4.12 5.54 -32.60
CA GLU A 144 5.35 5.31 -33.34
C GLU A 144 6.55 5.18 -32.38
N ILE A 145 7.33 4.11 -32.54
CA ILE A 145 8.56 3.88 -31.79
C ILE A 145 9.68 4.66 -32.49
N ILE A 146 10.10 5.78 -31.89
CA ILE A 146 11.28 6.54 -32.34
C ILE A 146 12.55 5.78 -31.95
N ARG A 147 12.57 5.21 -30.74
CA ARG A 147 13.72 4.50 -30.20
C ARG A 147 13.26 3.35 -29.32
N ALA A 148 13.64 2.14 -29.69
CA ALA A 148 13.43 0.96 -28.85
C ALA A 148 14.52 0.89 -27.75
N PRO A 149 14.18 0.45 -26.52
CA PRO A 149 15.16 0.25 -25.46
C PRO A 149 16.12 -0.87 -25.85
N ASP A 150 17.42 -0.66 -25.66
CA ASP A 150 18.43 -1.70 -25.80
C ASP A 150 18.49 -2.57 -24.52
N PRO A 151 18.11 -3.86 -24.58
CA PRO A 151 18.09 -4.73 -23.39
C PRO A 151 19.44 -4.85 -22.68
N VAL A 152 20.55 -4.79 -23.41
CA VAL A 152 21.90 -4.92 -22.82
C VAL A 152 22.24 -3.67 -22.01
N ALA A 153 22.03 -2.49 -22.60
CA ALA A 153 22.25 -1.21 -21.92
C ALA A 153 21.30 -1.03 -20.73
N VAL A 154 20.02 -1.39 -20.88
CA VAL A 154 19.03 -1.37 -19.79
C VAL A 154 19.49 -2.26 -18.63
N ARG A 155 19.88 -3.50 -18.91
CA ARG A 155 20.34 -4.42 -17.87
C ARG A 155 21.54 -3.85 -17.11
N ALA A 156 22.53 -3.33 -17.82
CA ALA A 156 23.72 -2.75 -17.19
C ALA A 156 23.35 -1.55 -16.27
N ALA A 157 22.46 -0.67 -16.73
CA ALA A 157 22.03 0.49 -15.94
C ALA A 157 21.23 0.09 -14.69
N LEU A 158 20.32 -0.88 -14.81
CA LEU A 158 19.55 -1.42 -13.68
C LEU A 158 20.43 -2.21 -12.71
N GLN A 159 21.42 -2.96 -13.21
CA GLN A 159 22.35 -3.72 -12.39
C GLN A 159 23.16 -2.79 -11.50
N ALA A 160 23.62 -1.64 -11.99
CA ALA A 160 24.33 -0.66 -11.19
C ALA A 160 23.49 -0.14 -9.99
N ALA A 161 22.21 0.14 -10.21
CA ALA A 161 21.30 0.53 -9.12
C ALA A 161 21.07 -0.63 -8.12
N TYR A 162 20.95 -1.86 -8.63
CA TYR A 162 20.84 -3.04 -7.79
C TYR A 162 22.09 -3.28 -6.94
N ASP A 163 23.27 -3.14 -7.52
CA ASP A 163 24.56 -3.31 -6.83
C ASP A 163 24.78 -2.21 -5.78
N ALA A 164 24.18 -1.03 -5.96
CA ALA A 164 24.10 0.03 -4.95
C ALA A 164 23.12 -0.29 -3.78
N GLY A 165 22.53 -1.48 -3.77
CA GLY A 165 21.64 -1.96 -2.71
C GLY A 165 20.18 -1.53 -2.85
N ILE A 166 19.77 -0.99 -4.00
CA ILE A 166 18.37 -0.61 -4.24
C ILE A 166 17.59 -1.86 -4.67
N ARG A 167 16.39 -2.06 -4.12
CA ARG A 167 15.53 -3.23 -4.42
C ARG A 167 14.13 -2.87 -4.91
N ALA A 168 13.76 -1.59 -4.81
CA ALA A 168 12.52 -1.05 -5.34
C ALA A 168 12.79 -0.17 -6.57
N ALA A 169 12.00 -0.34 -7.63
CA ALA A 169 12.06 0.51 -8.82
C ALA A 169 10.67 1.05 -9.19
N ALA A 170 10.63 2.35 -9.47
CA ALA A 170 9.49 3.03 -10.07
C ALA A 170 9.78 3.27 -11.56
N ILE A 171 9.06 2.59 -12.45
CA ILE A 171 9.29 2.64 -13.90
C ILE A 171 8.21 3.50 -14.54
N ILE A 172 8.60 4.62 -15.15
CA ILE A 172 7.69 5.53 -15.85
C ILE A 172 8.31 6.02 -17.16
N PHE A 173 7.66 5.67 -18.28
CA PHE A 173 8.05 6.18 -19.59
C PHE A 173 7.05 7.16 -20.16
N MET A 174 7.54 8.06 -21.01
CA MET A 174 6.70 8.95 -21.80
C MET A 174 5.74 8.12 -22.66
N HIS A 175 4.45 8.46 -22.60
CA HIS A 175 3.37 7.72 -23.25
C HIS A 175 3.17 6.26 -22.80
N GLY A 176 3.86 5.79 -21.76
CA GLY A 176 3.72 4.44 -21.20
C GLY A 176 2.29 4.08 -20.76
N TYR A 177 1.50 5.09 -20.35
CA TYR A 177 0.06 4.93 -20.03
C TYR A 177 -0.78 4.34 -21.17
N ARG A 178 -0.32 4.48 -22.43
CA ARG A 178 -1.00 3.99 -23.64
C ARG A 178 -0.21 2.92 -24.38
N TYR A 179 1.12 3.04 -24.41
CA TYR A 179 2.03 2.12 -25.10
C TYR A 179 3.00 1.48 -24.10
N PRO A 180 2.58 0.43 -23.37
CA PRO A 180 3.29 -0.07 -22.20
C PRO A 180 4.47 -0.99 -22.52
N ALA A 181 4.68 -1.37 -23.80
CA ALA A 181 5.63 -2.41 -24.19
C ALA A 181 7.06 -2.17 -23.67
N HIS A 182 7.54 -0.91 -23.71
CA HIS A 182 8.86 -0.58 -23.19
C HIS A 182 8.92 -0.71 -21.66
N GLU A 183 7.91 -0.22 -20.94
CA GLU A 183 7.86 -0.36 -19.48
C GLU A 183 7.83 -1.84 -19.06
N GLN A 184 7.08 -2.67 -19.79
CA GLN A 184 6.99 -4.12 -19.54
C GLN A 184 8.32 -4.83 -19.77
N LEU A 185 9.03 -4.50 -20.86
CA LEU A 185 10.36 -5.03 -21.15
C LEU A 185 11.35 -4.69 -20.04
N VAL A 186 11.39 -3.42 -19.62
CA VAL A 186 12.31 -2.95 -18.58
C VAL A 186 11.95 -3.57 -17.22
N ALA A 187 10.66 -3.70 -16.91
CA ALA A 187 10.22 -4.40 -15.70
C ALA A 187 10.59 -5.89 -15.72
N GLY A 188 10.53 -6.56 -16.87
CA GLY A 188 11.01 -7.94 -17.05
C GLY A 188 12.50 -8.08 -16.70
N LEU A 189 13.33 -7.22 -17.29
CA LEU A 189 14.78 -7.20 -17.00
C LEU A 189 15.09 -6.89 -15.54
N ALA A 190 14.39 -5.92 -14.94
CA ALA A 190 14.55 -5.61 -13.52
C ALA A 190 14.19 -6.81 -12.62
N ARG A 191 13.15 -7.56 -12.97
CA ARG A 191 12.73 -8.77 -12.25
C ARG A 191 13.78 -9.88 -12.37
N GLU A 192 14.38 -10.05 -13.55
CA GLU A 192 15.48 -11.01 -13.77
C GLU A 192 16.76 -10.65 -12.99
N ILE A 193 17.05 -9.36 -12.81
CA ILE A 193 18.18 -8.90 -11.98
C ILE A 193 17.95 -9.20 -10.49
N GLY A 194 16.69 -9.20 -10.05
CA GLY A 194 16.31 -9.52 -8.66
C GLY A 194 15.66 -8.38 -7.89
N PHE A 195 15.19 -7.30 -8.56
CA PHE A 195 14.38 -6.28 -7.90
C PHE A 195 13.12 -6.91 -7.29
N THR A 196 12.90 -6.70 -5.99
CA THR A 196 11.81 -7.33 -5.23
C THR A 196 10.54 -6.50 -5.22
N GLN A 197 10.65 -5.21 -5.55
CA GLN A 197 9.51 -4.31 -5.75
C GLN A 197 9.62 -3.57 -7.08
N LEU A 198 8.61 -3.71 -7.92
CA LEU A 198 8.48 -3.02 -9.18
C LEU A 198 7.11 -2.35 -9.24
N SER A 199 7.10 -1.03 -9.38
CA SER A 199 5.89 -0.25 -9.63
C SER A 199 5.99 0.31 -11.04
N VAL A 200 5.15 -0.20 -11.93
CA VAL A 200 5.17 0.15 -13.35
C VAL A 200 4.03 1.12 -13.65
N SER A 201 4.34 2.26 -14.27
CA SER A 201 3.41 3.39 -14.28
C SER A 201 2.08 3.09 -14.98
N HIS A 202 2.06 2.29 -16.04
CA HIS A 202 0.81 1.88 -16.70
C HIS A 202 -0.03 0.87 -15.89
N GLU A 203 0.51 0.23 -14.86
CA GLU A 203 -0.24 -0.64 -13.93
C GLU A 203 -0.72 0.16 -12.72
N ILE A 204 0.10 1.12 -12.29
CA ILE A 204 -0.14 1.96 -11.11
C ILE A 204 -1.09 3.13 -11.39
N SER A 205 -0.97 3.79 -12.53
CA SER A 205 -1.83 4.92 -12.88
C SER A 205 -1.82 5.13 -14.39
N ARG A 206 -2.90 4.74 -15.08
CA ARG A 206 -3.04 4.92 -16.54
C ARG A 206 -3.41 6.35 -16.96
N LEU A 207 -2.99 7.34 -16.18
CA LEU A 207 -3.24 8.75 -16.48
C LEU A 207 -2.19 9.28 -17.47
N ILE A 208 -2.63 10.11 -18.41
CA ILE A 208 -1.73 10.75 -19.40
C ILE A 208 -0.67 11.64 -18.75
N LYS A 209 -0.98 12.25 -17.60
CA LYS A 209 -0.16 13.26 -16.92
C LYS A 209 1.12 12.66 -16.34
N PHE A 210 2.27 13.01 -16.91
CA PHE A 210 3.58 12.44 -16.54
C PHE A 210 3.93 12.64 -15.06
N VAL A 211 3.86 13.88 -14.56
CA VAL A 211 4.22 14.19 -13.16
C VAL A 211 3.32 13.44 -12.18
N GLY A 212 1.99 13.60 -12.26
CA GLY A 212 1.07 12.93 -11.34
C GLY A 212 1.11 11.40 -11.42
N ARG A 213 1.29 10.83 -12.63
CA ARG A 213 1.51 9.39 -12.82
C ARG A 213 2.83 8.95 -12.17
N GLY A 214 3.89 9.71 -12.36
CA GLY A 214 5.22 9.44 -11.81
C GLY A 214 5.23 9.48 -10.30
N ASP A 215 4.67 10.52 -9.69
CA ASP A 215 4.57 10.67 -8.24
C ASP A 215 3.82 9.48 -7.62
N THR A 216 2.70 9.07 -8.22
CA THR A 216 1.94 7.89 -7.75
C THR A 216 2.77 6.61 -7.87
N THR A 217 3.53 6.46 -8.96
CA THR A 217 4.37 5.28 -9.21
C THR A 217 5.54 5.20 -8.24
N VAL A 218 6.17 6.33 -7.94
CA VAL A 218 7.25 6.44 -6.96
C VAL A 218 6.74 6.16 -5.55
N VAL A 219 5.63 6.80 -5.16
CA VAL A 219 5.00 6.57 -3.85
C VAL A 219 4.65 5.09 -3.66
N ASP A 220 4.12 4.44 -4.69
CA ASP A 220 3.80 3.02 -4.63
C ASP A 220 5.06 2.15 -4.43
N ALA A 221 6.13 2.41 -5.18
CA ALA A 221 7.40 1.68 -5.06
C ALA A 221 8.02 1.86 -3.67
N TYR A 222 7.94 3.08 -3.14
CA TYR A 222 8.52 3.48 -1.86
C TYR A 222 7.79 2.84 -0.66
N LEU A 223 6.46 2.69 -0.73
CA LEU A 223 5.64 2.28 0.41
C LEU A 223 5.18 0.81 0.37
N SER A 224 4.99 0.23 -0.82
CA SER A 224 4.49 -1.14 -0.96
C SER A 224 5.30 -2.19 -0.17
N PRO A 225 6.65 -2.16 -0.13
CA PRO A 225 7.43 -3.13 0.65
C PRO A 225 7.12 -3.09 2.15
N ILE A 226 6.94 -1.90 2.72
CA ILE A 226 6.62 -1.73 4.15
C ILE A 226 5.26 -2.30 4.46
N LEU A 227 4.27 -2.00 3.62
CA LEU A 227 2.92 -2.52 3.78
C LEU A 227 2.88 -4.04 3.65
N ARG A 228 3.59 -4.61 2.67
CA ARG A 228 3.66 -6.07 2.52
C ARG A 228 4.27 -6.74 3.74
N ARG A 229 5.34 -6.17 4.33
CA ARG A 229 5.92 -6.68 5.57
C ARG A 229 4.92 -6.66 6.72
N TYR A 230 4.19 -5.55 6.87
CA TYR A 230 3.16 -5.42 7.90
C TYR A 230 2.00 -6.42 7.70
N VAL A 231 1.46 -6.48 6.48
CA VAL A 231 0.41 -7.44 6.12
C VAL A 231 0.87 -8.87 6.35
N ALA A 232 2.09 -9.22 5.97
CA ALA A 232 2.66 -10.56 6.17
C ALA A 232 2.81 -10.89 7.65
N GLN A 233 3.24 -9.94 8.49
CA GLN A 233 3.32 -10.12 9.94
C GLN A 233 1.95 -10.44 10.55
N VAL A 234 0.92 -9.65 10.20
CA VAL A 234 -0.46 -9.86 10.68
C VAL A 234 -1.00 -11.19 10.16
N ALA A 235 -0.79 -11.51 8.88
CA ALA A 235 -1.25 -12.76 8.28
C ALA A 235 -0.57 -13.99 8.91
N ALA A 236 0.73 -13.92 9.19
CA ALA A 236 1.48 -14.99 9.85
C ALA A 236 1.00 -15.24 11.27
N ALA A 237 0.67 -14.18 12.02
CA ALA A 237 0.10 -14.31 13.37
C ALA A 237 -1.32 -14.92 13.37
N LEU A 238 -2.00 -14.90 12.23
CA LEU A 238 -3.31 -15.50 12.00
C LEU A 238 -3.23 -16.85 11.27
N ALA A 239 -2.03 -17.34 10.95
CA ALA A 239 -1.86 -18.64 10.31
C ALA A 239 -2.05 -19.78 11.34
N PRO A 240 -2.66 -20.92 10.96
CA PRO A 240 -2.74 -22.09 11.83
C PRO A 240 -1.34 -22.65 12.15
N VAL A 241 -1.13 -23.13 13.38
CA VAL A 241 0.09 -23.85 13.77
C VAL A 241 0.01 -25.28 13.22
N GLY A 242 0.88 -25.66 12.27
CA GLY A 242 1.00 -27.04 11.79
C GLY A 242 1.28 -27.26 10.29
N GLU A 243 1.25 -26.22 9.45
CA GLU A 243 1.65 -26.34 8.04
C GLU A 243 3.08 -25.78 7.87
N GLY A 244 4.01 -26.67 7.52
CA GLY A 244 5.44 -26.35 7.42
C GLY A 244 5.77 -25.28 6.40
N GLN A 245 6.89 -24.60 6.63
CA GLN A 245 7.60 -23.75 5.68
C GLN A 245 7.99 -24.58 4.44
N GLY A 246 7.13 -24.66 3.44
CA GLY A 246 7.41 -25.48 2.25
C GLY A 246 6.31 -25.56 1.19
N GLY A 247 5.34 -24.65 1.20
CA GLY A 247 4.33 -24.55 0.15
C GLY A 247 4.26 -23.12 -0.35
N ASP A 248 4.30 -22.94 -1.66
CA ASP A 248 4.11 -21.66 -2.32
C ASP A 248 2.95 -20.88 -1.68
N ALA A 249 3.16 -19.59 -1.43
CA ALA A 249 2.17 -18.67 -0.87
C ALA A 249 0.96 -18.42 -1.81
N GLN A 250 0.51 -19.45 -2.51
CA GLN A 250 -0.62 -19.46 -3.44
C GLN A 250 -1.85 -20.18 -2.87
N GLY A 251 -1.83 -20.57 -1.59
CA GLY A 251 -2.84 -21.46 -1.00
C GLY A 251 -3.65 -20.99 0.22
N SER A 252 -3.49 -19.78 0.79
CA SER A 252 -4.28 -19.38 1.97
C SER A 252 -5.65 -18.77 1.62
N GLY A 253 -6.40 -19.48 0.78
CA GLY A 253 -7.84 -19.36 0.62
C GLY A 253 -8.57 -20.49 1.33
N ARG A 254 -8.29 -20.73 2.62
CA ARG A 254 -9.17 -21.59 3.44
C ARG A 254 -10.38 -20.78 3.89
N PRO A 255 -11.61 -21.34 3.86
CA PRO A 255 -12.81 -20.68 4.32
C PRO A 255 -12.76 -20.55 5.85
N GLY A 256 -12.34 -19.40 6.35
CA GLY A 256 -12.16 -19.19 7.80
C GLY A 256 -12.33 -17.74 8.19
N CYS A 257 -11.28 -16.93 7.95
CA CYS A 257 -11.18 -15.55 8.37
C CYS A 257 -10.69 -14.66 7.23
N ARG A 258 -11.51 -13.69 6.81
CA ARG A 258 -11.13 -12.71 5.76
C ARG A 258 -10.39 -11.54 6.37
N LEU A 259 -9.13 -11.33 6.00
CA LEU A 259 -8.35 -10.15 6.38
C LEU A 259 -8.46 -9.08 5.27
N MET A 260 -9.07 -7.96 5.60
CA MET A 260 -9.37 -6.87 4.67
C MET A 260 -8.74 -5.57 5.17
N PHE A 261 -8.22 -4.75 4.26
CA PHE A 261 -7.62 -3.45 4.56
C PHE A 261 -8.42 -2.30 3.95
N MET A 262 -8.57 -1.22 4.71
CA MET A 262 -9.17 0.04 4.26
C MET A 262 -8.26 0.72 3.25
N GLN A 263 -8.84 1.23 2.17
CA GLN A 263 -8.16 2.00 1.14
C GLN A 263 -8.47 3.49 1.26
N SER A 264 -7.65 4.31 0.61
CA SER A 264 -7.78 5.78 0.55
C SER A 264 -9.09 6.27 -0.06
N ASN A 265 -9.77 5.43 -0.84
CA ASN A 265 -11.10 5.70 -1.41
C ASN A 265 -12.27 5.32 -0.48
N GLY A 266 -11.99 4.85 0.74
CA GLY A 266 -13.01 4.39 1.71
C GLY A 266 -13.53 2.96 1.48
N GLY A 267 -12.99 2.26 0.48
CA GLY A 267 -13.30 0.85 0.21
C GLY A 267 -12.42 -0.13 1.01
N LEU A 268 -12.80 -1.40 0.99
CA LEU A 268 -12.02 -2.50 1.58
C LEU A 268 -11.46 -3.40 0.48
N THR A 269 -10.18 -3.75 0.58
CA THR A 269 -9.53 -4.72 -0.31
C THR A 269 -8.94 -5.89 0.48
N ASP A 270 -8.77 -7.02 -0.19
CA ASP A 270 -8.06 -8.17 0.38
C ASP A 270 -6.60 -7.78 0.69
N ALA A 271 -6.07 -8.26 1.79
CA ALA A 271 -4.71 -7.97 2.23
C ALA A 271 -3.63 -8.20 1.15
N ARG A 272 -3.83 -9.19 0.26
CA ARG A 272 -2.90 -9.50 -0.85
C ARG A 272 -2.90 -8.46 -1.96
N LEU A 273 -4.00 -7.72 -2.09
CA LEU A 273 -4.19 -6.69 -3.12
C LEU A 273 -3.87 -5.28 -2.59
N PHE A 274 -3.51 -5.15 -1.31
CA PHE A 274 -3.24 -3.86 -0.69
C PHE A 274 -1.86 -3.33 -1.09
N GLN A 275 -1.84 -2.16 -1.73
CA GLN A 275 -0.66 -1.54 -2.30
C GLN A 275 -0.35 -0.17 -1.66
N GLY A 276 0.90 0.29 -1.81
CA GLY A 276 1.40 1.56 -1.28
C GLY A 276 0.50 2.75 -1.61
N ARG A 277 0.11 2.86 -2.89
CA ARG A 277 -0.74 3.96 -3.38
C ARG A 277 -2.12 4.02 -2.71
N ASP A 278 -2.66 2.87 -2.30
CA ASP A 278 -4.02 2.76 -1.79
C ASP A 278 -4.09 2.99 -0.27
N ALA A 279 -2.95 2.99 0.42
CA ALA A 279 -2.90 3.00 1.88
C ALA A 279 -2.81 4.40 2.49
N ILE A 280 -2.37 5.40 1.72
CA ILE A 280 -2.20 6.78 2.19
C ILE A 280 -3.56 7.35 2.56
N LEU A 281 -3.70 7.88 3.77
CA LEU A 281 -4.95 8.43 4.30
C LEU A 281 -6.13 7.42 4.36
N SER A 282 -5.86 6.11 4.39
CA SER A 282 -6.91 5.08 4.55
C SER A 282 -7.69 5.18 5.87
N GLY A 283 -7.02 5.51 6.98
CA GLY A 283 -7.67 5.74 8.28
C GLY A 283 -8.71 6.87 8.23
N PRO A 284 -8.32 8.10 7.84
CA PRO A 284 -9.25 9.21 7.63
C PRO A 284 -10.40 8.89 6.68
N ALA A 285 -10.15 8.14 5.60
CA ALA A 285 -11.20 7.72 4.67
C ALA A 285 -12.27 6.86 5.36
N GLY A 286 -11.86 5.92 6.24
CA GLY A 286 -12.78 5.14 7.07
C GLY A 286 -13.60 6.01 8.03
N GLY A 287 -12.98 7.03 8.63
CA GLY A 287 -13.66 8.02 9.48
C GLY A 287 -14.73 8.80 8.72
N VAL A 288 -14.43 9.25 7.50
CA VAL A 288 -15.41 9.94 6.64
C VAL A 288 -16.57 9.03 6.27
N VAL A 289 -16.31 7.78 5.88
CA VAL A 289 -17.36 6.80 5.58
C VAL A 289 -18.27 6.57 6.79
N GLY A 290 -17.69 6.41 7.98
CA GLY A 290 -18.45 6.25 9.23
C GLY A 290 -19.28 7.49 9.59
N ALA A 291 -18.72 8.68 9.41
CA ALA A 291 -19.42 9.93 9.65
C ALA A 291 -20.62 10.12 8.73
N VAL A 292 -20.47 9.81 7.44
CA VAL A 292 -21.58 9.87 6.45
C VAL A 292 -22.70 8.91 6.82
N GLU A 293 -22.38 7.66 7.16
CA GLU A 293 -23.39 6.67 7.53
C GLU A 293 -24.11 7.03 8.84
N THR A 294 -23.37 7.51 9.84
CA THR A 294 -23.94 7.97 11.12
C THR A 294 -24.86 9.18 10.92
N ALA A 295 -24.45 10.13 10.09
CA ALA A 295 -25.24 11.31 9.77
C ALA A 295 -26.52 10.97 9.02
N ALA A 296 -26.44 10.06 8.04
CA ALA A 296 -27.59 9.58 7.30
C ALA A 296 -28.62 8.91 8.23
N GLN A 297 -28.16 8.08 9.18
CA GLN A 297 -29.03 7.45 10.19
C GLN A 297 -29.69 8.48 11.11
N ALA A 298 -29.02 9.60 11.36
CA ALA A 298 -29.56 10.73 12.11
C ALA A 298 -30.41 11.69 11.25
N GLY A 299 -30.58 11.42 9.95
CA GLY A 299 -31.39 12.23 9.03
C GLY A 299 -30.68 13.47 8.48
N PHE A 300 -29.35 13.52 8.49
CA PHE A 300 -28.56 14.61 7.94
C PHE A 300 -27.93 14.24 6.60
N ASP A 301 -28.18 15.07 5.57
CA ASP A 301 -27.64 14.87 4.21
C ASP A 301 -26.36 15.69 3.94
N ARG A 302 -25.96 16.55 4.88
CA ARG A 302 -24.78 17.41 4.77
C ARG A 302 -24.04 17.46 6.09
N ILE A 303 -22.74 17.17 6.05
CA ILE A 303 -21.87 17.17 7.22
C ILE A 303 -20.52 17.80 6.92
N ILE A 304 -19.86 18.27 7.98
CA ILE A 304 -18.47 18.72 7.97
C ILE A 304 -17.73 17.90 9.02
N GLY A 305 -16.70 17.17 8.58
CA GLY A 305 -15.76 16.50 9.49
C GLY A 305 -14.62 17.44 9.86
N PHE A 306 -14.09 17.30 11.08
CA PHE A 306 -12.95 18.05 11.60
C PHE A 306 -11.83 17.08 12.00
#